data_AF-A0A810NT06-F1
#
_entry.id   AF-A0A810NT06-F1
#
_cell.length_a   1.000
_cell.length_b   1.000
_cell.length_c   1.000
_cell.angle_alpha   90.00
_cell.angle_beta   90.00
_cell.angle_gamma   90.00
#
_symmetry.space_group_name_H-M   'P 1'
#
loop_
_entity.id
_entity.type
_entity.pdbx_description
1 polymer ?
#
loop_
_entity_poly.entity_id
_entity_poly.type
_entity_poly.pdbx_seq_one_letter_code
_entity_poly.pdbx_strand_id
1 'polypeptide(L)' 'MIHPRYPLVTERLVLRPCTAEDLDDVWSYQRLPEVVEHMLAEPRTREQSRSSVEAMARERQAA' A
#
# COMPACT_ATOMS: atom_id res chain seq x y z
N MET A 1 -13.50 0.25 15.74
CA MET A 1 -12.65 0.88 14.70
C MET A 1 -13.50 1.88 13.92
N ILE A 2 -12.96 3.07 13.65
CA ILE A 2 -13.61 4.07 12.79
C ILE A 2 -13.16 3.78 11.36
N HIS A 3 -14.11 3.59 10.45
CA HIS A 3 -13.82 3.44 9.02
C HIS A 3 -14.12 4.75 8.29
N PRO A 4 -13.12 5.38 7.65
CA PRO A 4 -13.39 6.57 6.84
C PRO A 4 -14.27 6.20 5.65
N ARG A 5 -15.17 7.10 5.27
CA ARG A 5 -15.94 6.96 4.04
C ARG A 5 -15.04 7.31 2.86
N TYR A 6 -14.64 6.31 2.09
CA TYR A 6 -13.80 6.48 0.91
C TYR A 6 -14.61 6.84 -0.35
N PRO A 7 -13.97 7.47 -1.36
CA PRO A 7 -12.60 7.99 -1.32
C PRO A 7 -12.50 9.27 -0.49
N LEU A 8 -11.35 9.49 0.15
CA LEU A 8 -11.02 10.78 0.76
C LEU A 8 -10.35 11.64 -0.31
N VAL A 9 -10.92 12.79 -0.61
CA VAL A 9 -10.44 13.69 -1.66
C VAL A 9 -9.91 14.96 -1.03
N THR A 10 -8.73 15.37 -1.48
CA THR A 10 -8.11 16.66 -1.17
C THR A 10 -7.87 17.42 -2.48
N GLU A 11 -7.32 18.63 -2.41
CA GLU A 11 -7.01 19.42 -3.61
C GLU A 11 -6.08 18.67 -4.58
N ARG A 12 -5.14 17.85 -4.07
CA ARG A 12 -4.09 17.21 -4.90
C ARG A 12 -4.15 15.68 -4.91
N LEU A 13 -4.89 15.06 -4.00
CA LEU A 13 -4.84 13.61 -3.77
C LEU A 13 -6.23 13.00 -3.58
N VAL A 14 -6.39 11.80 -4.15
CA VAL A 14 -7.51 10.89 -3.90
C VAL A 14 -6.97 9.67 -3.14
N LEU A 15 -7.33 9.54 -1.88
CA LEU A 15 -7.01 8.38 -1.05
C LEU A 15 -8.15 7.38 -1.18
N ARG A 16 -7.84 6.20 -1.72
CA ARG A 16 -8.79 5.09 -1.92
C ARG A 16 -8.27 3.81 -1.26
N PRO A 17 -9.13 2.80 -1.02
CA PRO A 17 -8.68 1.48 -0.64
C PRO A 17 -7.68 0.91 -1.65
N CYS A 18 -6.71 0.17 -1.12
CA CYS A 18 -5.74 -0.56 -1.93
C CYS A 18 -6.42 -1.78 -2.58
N THR A 19 -6.02 -2.07 -3.81
CA THR A 19 -6.44 -3.22 -4.61
C THR A 19 -5.21 -4.02 -5.04
N ALA A 20 -5.40 -5.26 -5.46
CA ALA A 20 -4.31 -6.09 -5.97
C ALA A 20 -3.61 -5.50 -7.21
N GLU A 21 -4.32 -4.65 -7.97
CA GLU A 21 -3.79 -3.96 -9.15
C GLU A 21 -2.72 -2.91 -8.80
N ASP A 22 -2.67 -2.48 -7.54
CA ASP A 22 -1.69 -1.49 -7.06
C ASP A 22 -0.28 -2.06 -6.85
N LEU A 23 -0.07 -3.37 -7.10
CA LEU A 23 1.20 -4.04 -6.81
C LEU A 23 2.41 -3.37 -7.49
N ASP A 24 2.30 -3.07 -8.79
CA ASP A 24 3.44 -2.53 -9.52
C ASP A 24 3.79 -1.11 -9.05
N ASP A 25 2.77 -0.29 -8.76
CA ASP A 25 2.95 1.05 -8.18
C ASP A 25 3.59 0.97 -6.78
N VAL A 26 3.11 0.07 -5.92
CA VAL A 26 3.64 -0.13 -4.56
C VAL A 26 5.07 -0.67 -4.59
N TRP A 27 5.35 -1.64 -5.44
CA TRP A 27 6.67 -2.24 -5.56
C TRP A 27 7.70 -1.26 -6.14
N SER A 28 7.27 -0.31 -6.98
CA SER A 28 8.16 0.69 -7.61
C SER A 28 9.03 1.44 -6.60
N TYR A 29 8.47 1.76 -5.42
CA TYR A 29 9.19 2.44 -4.35
C TYR A 29 9.63 1.50 -3.21
N GLN A 30 8.90 0.41 -2.92
CA GLN A 30 9.31 -0.53 -1.85
C GLN A 30 10.61 -1.28 -2.15
N ARG A 31 11.02 -1.35 -3.41
CA ARG A 31 12.30 -1.96 -3.82
C ARG A 31 13.52 -1.05 -3.66
N LEU A 32 13.32 0.21 -3.30
CA LEU A 32 14.37 1.23 -3.28
C LEU A 32 14.98 1.33 -1.87
N PRO A 33 16.31 1.12 -1.71
CA PRO A 33 17.00 1.26 -0.42
C PRO A 33 16.76 2.61 0.26
N GLU A 34 16.77 3.70 -0.51
CA GLU A 34 16.56 5.06 -0.03
C GLU A 34 15.14 5.31 0.51
N VAL A 35 14.15 4.51 0.08
CA VAL A 35 12.78 4.64 0.59
C VAL A 35 12.62 3.91 1.92
N VAL A 36 13.33 2.79 2.10
CA VAL A 36 13.16 1.91 3.27
C VAL A 36 14.17 2.14 4.39
N GLU A 37 15.18 2.99 4.18
CA GLU A 37 16.27 3.25 5.14
C GLU A 37 15.79 3.64 6.56
N HIS A 38 14.63 4.29 6.64
CA HIS A 38 14.02 4.73 7.90
C HIS A 38 12.82 3.87 8.32
N MET A 39 12.47 2.83 7.56
CA MET A 39 11.30 1.99 7.80
C MET A 39 11.58 0.75 8.67
N LEU A 40 12.81 0.61 9.19
CA LEU A 40 13.27 -0.60 9.90
C LEU A 40 13.05 -1.89 9.08
N ALA A 41 13.18 -1.78 7.75
CA ALA A 41 12.92 -2.84 6.80
C ALA A 41 13.96 -2.84 5.68
N GLU A 42 14.21 -4.02 5.11
CA GLU A 42 15.01 -4.17 3.89
C GLU A 42 14.16 -3.91 2.64
N PRO A 43 14.78 -3.56 1.50
CA PRO A 43 14.08 -3.43 0.22
C PRO A 43 13.28 -4.69 -0.10
N ARG A 44 12.00 -4.52 -0.42
CA ARG A 44 11.13 -5.67 -0.65
C ARG A 44 11.34 -6.28 -2.02
N THR A 45 11.37 -7.60 -2.04
CA THR A 45 11.13 -8.38 -3.27
C THR A 45 9.70 -8.15 -3.75
N ARG A 46 9.47 -8.37 -5.05
CA ARG A 46 8.12 -8.23 -5.63
C ARG A 46 7.08 -9.14 -4.94
N GLU A 47 7.49 -10.31 -4.49
CA GLU A 47 6.61 -11.26 -3.82
C GLU A 47 6.23 -10.85 -2.39
N GLN A 48 7.17 -10.24 -1.66
CA GLN A 48 6.88 -9.63 -0.37
C GLN A 48 5.93 -8.43 -0.52
N SER A 49 6.12 -7.60 -1.55
CA SER A 49 5.18 -6.50 -1.88
C SER A 49 3.80 -7.04 -2.26
N ARG A 50 3.71 -8.13 -3.04
CA ARG A 50 2.44 -8.79 -3.38
C ARG A 50 1.70 -9.22 -2.12
N SER A 51 2.38 -9.95 -1.23
CA SER A 51 1.81 -10.42 0.03
C SER A 51 1.26 -9.26 0.88
N SER A 52 1.98 -8.15 0.94
CA SER A 52 1.57 -6.93 1.66
C SER A 52 0.34 -6.26 1.04
N VAL A 53 0.31 -6.10 -0.29
CA VAL A 53 -0.80 -5.49 -1.02
C VAL A 53 -2.06 -6.34 -0.89
N GLU A 54 -1.94 -7.65 -1.02
CA GLU A 54 -3.06 -8.56 -0.83
C GLU A 54 -3.60 -8.54 0.60
N ALA A 55 -2.73 -8.42 1.62
CA ALA A 55 -3.17 -8.26 3.00
C ALA A 55 -3.98 -6.96 3.20
N MET A 56 -3.49 -5.84 2.67
CA MET A 56 -4.20 -4.55 2.72
C MET A 56 -5.54 -4.59 1.98
N ALA A 57 -5.59 -5.23 0.80
CA ALA A 57 -6.82 -5.38 0.03
C ALA A 57 -7.87 -6.24 0.78
N ARG A 58 -7.43 -7.29 1.50
CA ARG A 58 -8.30 -8.14 2.31
C ARG A 58 -8.82 -7.45 3.57
N GLU A 59 -7.99 -6.67 4.27
CA GLU A 59 -8.41 -5.92 5.46
C GLU A 59 -9.60 -5.01 5.17
N ARG A 60 -9.68 -4.43 3.97
CA ARG A 60 -10.88 -3.69 3.54
C ARG A 60 -12.09 -4.64 3.47
N GLN A 61 -11.99 -5.80 2.83
CA GLN A 61 -13.17 -6.66 2.58
C GLN A 61 -13.86 -7.13 3.87
N ALA A 62 -13.12 -7.19 4.98
CA ALA A 62 -13.65 -7.59 6.28
C ALA A 62 -14.29 -6.45 7.11
N ALA A 63 -14.27 -5.20 6.60
CA ALA A 63 -14.74 -3.98 7.26
C ALA A 63 -15.90 -3.31 6.51
#